data_AF-A0A2N2F552-F1
#
_entry.id   AF-A0A2N2F552-F1
#
_cell.length_a   1.000
_cell.length_b   1.000
_cell.length_c   1.000
_cell.angle_alpha   90.00
_cell.angle_beta   90.00
_cell.angle_gamma   90.00
#
_symmetry.space_group_name_H-M   'P 1'
#
loop_
_entity.id
_entity.type
_entity.pdbx_description
1 polymer ?
#
loop_
_entity_poly.entity_id
_entity_poly.type
_entity_poly.pdbx_seq_one_letter_code
_entity_poly.pdbx_strand_id
1 'polypeptide(L)'
;MTLISPALAILIDLTHTIHPEIPTWEGTCGFSQTITVDYHTYPEAHCRIQNLSLFSGLGTHIDAPAHCIKNGITIEQIPLEKLYVPVCVIDVSAHTDQNYRISAQDVLTYEQKYGPIMPNSFVIGYTGWERHWQTPAAYRNADATENIHFPGF
;
A
#
# COMPACT_ATOMS: atom_id res chain seq x y z
N MET A 1 -10.30 29.02 -16.92
CA MET A 1 -10.85 27.79 -16.30
C MET A 1 -11.43 26.95 -17.42
N THR A 2 -10.59 26.12 -18.03
CA THR A 2 -10.99 25.29 -19.16
C THR A 2 -11.58 24.02 -18.59
N LEU A 3 -12.90 23.89 -18.68
CA LEU A 3 -13.61 22.67 -18.30
C LEU A 3 -13.22 21.59 -19.32
N ILE A 4 -12.32 20.71 -18.90
CA ILE A 4 -12.01 19.48 -19.63
C ILE A 4 -13.27 18.62 -19.53
N SER A 5 -13.82 18.22 -20.68
CA SER A 5 -14.92 17.27 -20.79
C SER A 5 -14.67 16.05 -19.89
N PRO A 6 -15.67 15.54 -19.14
CA PRO A 6 -15.47 14.36 -18.32
C PRO A 6 -15.36 13.16 -19.26
N ALA A 7 -14.13 12.81 -19.66
CA ALA A 7 -13.85 11.41 -19.92
C ALA A 7 -14.29 10.66 -18.66
N LEU A 8 -15.04 9.56 -18.81
CA LEU A 8 -15.44 8.72 -17.69
C LEU A 8 -14.18 8.32 -16.92
N ALA A 9 -14.00 8.88 -15.72
CA ALA A 9 -12.93 8.49 -14.83
C ALA A 9 -13.30 7.16 -14.18
N ILE A 10 -12.43 6.17 -14.30
CA ILE A 10 -12.57 4.89 -13.61
C ILE A 10 -11.83 5.02 -12.29
N LEU A 11 -12.52 4.72 -11.18
CA LEU A 11 -11.90 4.58 -9.87
C LEU A 11 -11.42 3.14 -9.71
N ILE A 12 -10.16 2.97 -9.35
CA ILE A 12 -9.52 1.68 -9.08
C ILE A 12 -9.11 1.69 -7.61
N ASP A 13 -9.54 0.69 -6.86
CA ASP A 13 -9.11 0.48 -5.49
C ASP A 13 -7.76 -0.24 -5.47
N LEU A 14 -6.77 0.36 -4.82
CA LEU A 14 -5.41 -0.17 -4.66
C LEU A 14 -5.15 -0.64 -3.22
N THR A 15 -6.21 -0.85 -2.44
CA THR A 15 -6.15 -1.10 -1.00
C THR A 15 -6.45 -2.56 -0.68
N HIS A 16 -5.71 -3.11 0.29
CA HIS A 16 -6.06 -4.39 0.90
C HIS A 16 -6.98 -4.19 2.10
N THR A 17 -8.02 -5.04 2.20
CA THR A 17 -8.85 -5.12 3.40
C THR A 17 -8.02 -5.56 4.61
N ILE A 18 -8.16 -4.84 5.72
CA ILE A 18 -7.48 -5.13 6.99
C ILE A 18 -8.37 -6.01 7.88
N HIS A 19 -7.80 -7.07 8.42
CA HIS A 19 -8.38 -7.93 9.44
C HIS A 19 -7.26 -8.54 10.31
N PRO A 20 -7.55 -9.18 11.45
CA PRO A 20 -6.50 -9.63 12.39
C PRO A 20 -5.50 -10.68 11.85
N GLU A 21 -5.72 -11.21 10.65
CA GLU A 21 -4.92 -12.29 10.07
C GLU A 21 -4.12 -11.83 8.84
N ILE A 22 -4.08 -10.53 8.53
CA ILE A 22 -3.28 -10.04 7.39
C ILE A 22 -1.78 -10.22 7.62
N PRO A 23 -0.97 -10.35 6.55
CA PRO A 23 0.48 -10.32 6.69
C PRO A 23 0.95 -8.98 7.26
N THR A 24 1.94 -9.04 8.14
CA THR A 24 2.59 -7.88 8.76
C THR A 24 4.08 -8.09 8.85
N TRP A 25 4.83 -7.01 9.12
CA TRP A 25 6.29 -7.05 9.23
C TRP A 25 6.80 -7.85 10.45
N GLU A 26 6.13 -7.74 11.59
CA GLU A 26 6.52 -8.43 12.84
C GLU A 26 5.85 -9.81 13.00
N GLY A 27 4.92 -10.16 12.11
CA GLY A 27 4.18 -11.43 12.15
C GLY A 27 3.04 -11.42 13.17
N THR A 28 2.95 -10.35 13.97
CA THR A 28 1.78 -10.02 14.78
C THR A 28 1.04 -8.86 14.12
N CYS A 29 -0.26 -9.03 13.87
CA CYS A 29 -1.01 -8.06 13.09
C CYS A 29 -1.10 -6.68 13.76
N GLY A 30 -1.16 -6.63 15.10
CA GLY A 30 -1.38 -5.39 15.86
C GLY A 30 -2.76 -4.76 15.67
N PHE A 31 -3.55 -5.25 14.71
CA PHE A 31 -4.93 -4.86 14.47
C PHE A 31 -5.86 -5.51 15.46
N SER A 32 -6.68 -4.70 16.13
CA SER A 32 -7.83 -5.19 16.86
C SER A 32 -9.02 -4.26 16.64
N GLN A 33 -10.20 -4.88 16.58
CA GLN A 33 -11.47 -4.20 16.52
C GLN A 33 -12.35 -4.72 17.64
N THR A 34 -12.93 -3.81 18.41
CA THR A 34 -13.94 -4.15 19.42
C THR A 34 -15.18 -3.33 19.16
N ILE A 35 -16.34 -4.00 19.14
CA ILE A 35 -17.63 -3.32 19.02
C ILE A 35 -18.10 -3.02 20.44
N THR A 36 -18.21 -1.74 20.78
CA THR A 36 -18.62 -1.30 22.13
C THR A 36 -20.13 -1.10 22.23
N VAL A 37 -20.78 -0.75 21.12
CA VAL A 37 -22.24 -0.69 21.00
C VAL A 37 -22.62 -1.43 19.72
N ASP A 38 -23.50 -2.42 19.84
CA ASP A 38 -24.01 -3.23 18.73
C ASP A 38 -25.53 -3.31 18.80
N TYR A 39 -26.20 -3.33 17.64
CA TYR A 39 -27.66 -3.40 17.54
C TYR A 39 -28.24 -4.67 18.18
N HIS A 40 -27.48 -5.77 18.24
CA HIS A 40 -27.94 -7.00 18.88
C HIS A 40 -27.91 -6.91 20.42
N THR A 41 -26.92 -6.21 20.97
CA THR A 41 -26.75 -6.04 22.42
C THR A 41 -27.58 -4.89 22.97
N TYR A 42 -27.79 -3.85 22.15
CA TYR A 42 -28.57 -2.65 22.49
C TYR A 42 -29.61 -2.40 21.38
N PRO A 43 -30.79 -3.05 21.42
CA PRO A 43 -31.81 -2.93 20.38
C PRO A 43 -32.32 -1.51 20.15
N GLU A 44 -32.25 -0.65 21.17
CA GLU A 44 -32.57 0.78 21.12
C GLU A 44 -31.45 1.64 20.54
N ALA A 45 -30.26 1.09 20.29
CA ALA A 45 -29.18 1.85 19.70
C ALA A 45 -29.48 2.26 18.26
N HIS A 46 -29.20 3.52 17.94
CA HIS A 46 -29.35 4.06 16.58
C HIS A 46 -28.04 4.04 15.78
N CYS A 47 -26.96 3.53 16.36
CA CYS A 47 -25.66 3.40 15.70
C CYS A 47 -24.85 2.24 16.31
N ARG A 48 -23.86 1.78 15.54
CA ARG A 48 -22.83 0.82 15.99
C ARG A 48 -21.55 1.59 16.30
N ILE A 49 -20.94 1.35 17.45
CA ILE A 49 -19.71 2.01 17.88
C ILE A 49 -18.57 0.99 17.93
N GLN A 50 -17.43 1.35 17.34
CA GLN A 50 -16.27 0.48 17.23
C GLN A 50 -15.01 1.21 17.72
N ASN A 51 -14.18 0.49 18.47
CA ASN A 51 -12.81 0.88 18.80
C ASN A 51 -11.85 0.10 17.91
N LEU A 52 -10.84 0.81 17.38
CA LEU A 52 -9.78 0.25 16.56
C LEU A 52 -8.42 0.51 17.22
N SER A 53 -7.56 -0.51 17.23
CA SER A 53 -6.14 -0.39 17.52
C SER A 53 -5.37 -0.94 16.33
N LEU A 54 -4.35 -0.22 15.87
CA LEU A 54 -3.54 -0.59 14.72
C LEU A 54 -2.17 0.08 14.78
N PHE A 55 -1.18 -0.54 14.13
CA PHE A 55 0.09 0.10 13.83
C PHE A 55 -0.05 1.00 12.60
N SER A 56 0.76 2.06 12.53
CA SER A 56 0.72 3.01 11.40
C SER A 56 1.20 2.41 10.07
N GLY A 57 2.08 1.40 10.13
CA GLY A 57 2.62 0.69 8.95
C GLY A 57 1.84 -0.58 8.60
N LEU A 58 0.52 -0.60 8.84
CA LEU A 58 -0.32 -1.78 8.65
C LEU A 58 -1.02 -1.77 7.28
N GLY A 59 -1.00 -2.90 6.55
CA GLY A 59 -1.72 -3.03 5.29
C GLY A 59 -1.17 -2.13 4.18
N THR A 60 -2.04 -1.67 3.28
CA THR A 60 -1.71 -0.59 2.33
C THR A 60 -1.57 0.72 3.12
N HIS A 61 -0.35 1.25 3.23
CA HIS A 61 -0.04 2.40 4.08
C HIS A 61 0.91 3.37 3.37
N ILE A 62 1.25 4.47 4.06
CA ILE A 62 2.21 5.48 3.62
C ILE A 62 3.31 5.64 4.67
N ASP A 63 4.55 5.66 4.22
CA ASP A 63 5.70 6.01 5.05
C ASP A 63 6.07 7.48 4.86
N ALA A 64 6.03 8.25 5.94
CA ALA A 64 6.54 9.62 5.94
C ALA A 64 8.08 9.62 6.02
N PRO A 65 8.77 10.67 5.55
CA PRO A 65 10.23 10.80 5.72
C PRO A 65 10.71 10.59 7.18
N ALA A 66 9.93 11.02 8.17
CA ALA A 66 10.22 10.80 9.59
C ALA A 66 10.38 9.32 9.99
N HIS A 67 9.88 8.37 9.18
CA HIS A 67 10.01 6.93 9.43
C HIS A 67 11.48 6.48 9.45
N CYS A 68 12.31 6.99 8.54
CA CYS A 68 13.72 6.63 8.42
C CYS A 68 14.69 7.80 8.63
N ILE A 69 14.21 9.04 8.57
CA ILE A 69 15.04 10.24 8.63
C ILE A 69 14.73 10.97 9.94
N LYS A 70 15.74 11.08 10.81
CA LYS A 70 15.64 11.84 12.06
C LYS A 70 15.24 13.29 11.76
N ASN A 71 14.19 13.79 12.42
CA ASN A 71 13.58 15.10 12.17
C ASN A 71 13.02 15.28 10.75
N GLY A 72 12.74 14.17 10.04
CA GLY A 72 12.01 14.19 8.79
C GLY A 72 10.57 14.69 8.98
N ILE A 73 9.93 15.00 7.87
CA ILE A 73 8.53 15.41 7.81
C ILE A 73 7.66 14.24 8.27
N THR A 74 6.72 14.49 9.19
CA THR A 74 5.72 13.52 9.68
C THR A 74 4.49 13.46 8.75
N ILE A 75 3.65 12.43 8.89
CA ILE A 75 2.53 12.15 7.96
C ILE A 75 1.59 13.36 7.81
N GLU A 76 1.28 14.03 8.92
CA GLU A 76 0.36 15.18 8.99
C GLU A 76 0.96 16.47 8.42
N GLN A 77 2.27 16.48 8.21
CA GLN A 77 3.01 17.59 7.61
C GLN A 77 3.23 17.39 6.10
N ILE A 78 2.86 16.24 5.52
CA ILE A 78 2.95 16.03 4.08
C ILE A 78 1.89 16.91 3.39
N PRO A 79 2.29 17.80 2.47
CA PRO A 79 1.35 18.68 1.81
C PRO A 79 0.49 17.91 0.78
N LEU A 80 -0.78 18.30 0.63
CA LEU A 80 -1.76 17.56 -0.18
C LEU A 80 -1.36 17.45 -1.66
N GLU A 81 -0.67 18.44 -2.22
CA GLU A 81 -0.18 18.40 -3.61
C GLU A 81 0.86 17.29 -3.86
N LYS A 82 1.43 16.70 -2.81
CA LYS A 82 2.29 15.51 -2.90
C LYS A 82 1.51 14.18 -2.79
N LEU A 83 0.24 14.24 -2.39
CA LEU A 83 -0.63 13.07 -2.22
C LEU A 83 -1.61 12.90 -3.39
N TYR A 84 -1.75 13.92 -4.23
CA TYR A 84 -2.55 13.87 -5.46
C TYR A 84 -1.68 14.23 -6.66
N VAL A 85 -1.09 13.21 -7.27
CA VAL A 85 -0.10 13.34 -8.34
C VAL A 85 -0.34 12.32 -9.47
N PRO A 86 0.20 12.54 -10.68
CA PRO A 86 0.22 11.52 -11.71
C PRO A 86 0.88 10.23 -11.20
N VAL A 87 0.41 9.09 -11.67
CA VAL A 87 0.99 7.79 -11.34
C VAL A 87 1.58 7.16 -12.60
N CYS A 88 2.73 6.50 -12.46
CA CYS A 88 3.27 5.60 -13.48
C CYS A 88 3.45 4.21 -12.89
N VAL A 89 3.15 3.19 -13.70
CA VAL A 89 3.21 1.79 -13.27
C VAL A 89 4.26 1.05 -14.08
N ILE A 90 5.38 0.72 -13.43
CA ILE A 90 6.43 -0.13 -13.98
C ILE A 90 6.01 -1.57 -13.71
N ASP A 91 5.38 -2.19 -14.71
CA ASP A 91 4.92 -3.58 -14.63
C ASP A 91 6.07 -4.54 -14.96
N VAL A 92 6.52 -5.27 -13.93
CA VAL A 92 7.50 -6.35 -14.01
C VAL A 92 6.90 -7.70 -13.62
N SER A 93 5.59 -7.75 -13.40
CA SER A 93 4.88 -8.88 -12.78
C SER A 93 5.03 -10.19 -13.55
N ALA A 94 5.23 -10.12 -14.88
CA ALA A 94 5.38 -11.28 -15.76
C ALA A 94 6.70 -12.04 -15.57
N HIS A 95 7.74 -11.39 -15.07
CA HIS A 95 9.09 -11.96 -14.91
C HIS A 95 9.66 -11.75 -13.50
N THR A 96 8.80 -11.39 -12.53
CA THR A 96 9.19 -11.18 -11.15
C THR A 96 9.27 -12.50 -10.38
N ASP A 97 10.43 -12.76 -9.76
CA ASP A 97 10.59 -13.77 -8.72
C ASP A 97 10.70 -13.13 -7.31
N GLN A 98 10.79 -13.97 -6.27
CA GLN A 98 10.85 -13.53 -4.87
C GLN A 98 12.05 -12.64 -4.50
N ASN A 99 13.11 -12.65 -5.30
CA ASN A 99 14.33 -11.88 -5.07
C ASN A 99 14.51 -10.77 -6.11
N TYR A 100 13.54 -10.57 -7.01
CA TYR A 100 13.65 -9.59 -8.07
C TYR A 100 13.84 -8.18 -7.51
N ARG A 101 14.69 -7.39 -8.16
CA ARG A 101 14.94 -5.99 -7.83
C ARG A 101 14.67 -5.16 -9.07
N ILE A 102 13.70 -4.26 -8.94
CA ILE A 102 13.35 -3.32 -10.00
C ILE A 102 14.56 -2.43 -10.22
N SER A 103 15.09 -2.49 -11.43
CA SER A 103 16.35 -1.89 -11.81
C SER A 103 16.15 -0.57 -12.55
N ALA A 104 17.24 0.19 -12.70
CA ALA A 104 17.26 1.33 -13.62
C ALA A 104 16.90 0.92 -15.06
N GLN A 105 17.19 -0.32 -15.47
CA GLN A 105 16.83 -0.80 -16.80
C GLN A 105 15.31 -0.97 -16.97
N ASP A 106 14.58 -1.33 -15.91
CA ASP A 106 13.11 -1.41 -15.95
C ASP A 106 12.48 -0.03 -16.10
N VAL A 107 13.04 0.97 -15.43
CA VAL A 107 12.66 2.39 -15.59
C VAL A 107 12.91 2.85 -17.03
N LEU A 108 14.11 2.59 -17.58
CA LEU A 108 14.44 2.95 -18.95
C LEU A 108 13.53 2.25 -19.97
N THR A 109 13.18 0.98 -19.73
CA THR A 109 12.27 0.21 -20.58
C THR A 109 10.85 0.80 -20.55
N TYR A 110 10.37 1.20 -19.37
CA TYR A 110 9.11 1.93 -19.22
C TYR A 110 9.15 3.25 -20.00
N GLU A 111 10.21 4.06 -19.84
CA GLU A 111 10.33 5.37 -20.48
C GLU A 111 10.47 5.28 -22.01
N GLN A 112 11.12 4.24 -22.52
CA GLN A 112 11.17 3.97 -23.97
C GLN A 112 9.78 3.68 -24.55
N LYS A 113 8.91 3.00 -23.79
CA LYS A 113 7.58 2.59 -24.23
C LYS A 113 6.53 3.69 -24.07
N TYR A 114 6.56 4.41 -22.95
CA TYR A 114 5.50 5.35 -22.56
C TYR A 114 5.95 6.81 -22.53
N GLY A 115 7.23 7.09 -22.77
CA GLY A 115 7.84 8.41 -22.61
C GLY A 115 8.40 8.63 -21.20
N PRO A 116 9.16 9.73 -21.01
CA PRO A 116 9.82 10.02 -19.74
C PRO A 116 8.83 10.14 -18.59
N ILE A 117 9.22 9.66 -17.40
CA ILE A 117 8.42 9.82 -16.18
C ILE A 117 8.35 11.30 -15.83
N MET A 118 7.13 11.83 -15.70
CA MET A 118 6.94 13.24 -15.38
C MET A 118 7.44 13.54 -13.96
N PRO A 119 8.08 14.71 -13.72
CA PRO A 119 8.43 15.15 -12.38
C PRO A 119 7.23 15.13 -11.43
N ASN A 120 7.47 14.79 -10.17
CA ASN A 120 6.44 14.63 -9.13
C ASN A 120 5.42 13.52 -9.39
N SER A 121 5.72 12.51 -10.21
CA SER A 121 4.87 11.33 -10.33
C SER A 121 5.08 10.34 -9.19
N PHE A 122 4.02 9.65 -8.78
CA PHE A 122 4.12 8.46 -7.94
C PHE A 122 4.47 7.25 -8.80
N VAL A 123 5.60 6.60 -8.49
CA VAL A 123 6.08 5.44 -9.24
C VAL A 123 5.66 4.16 -8.53
N ILE A 124 4.83 3.34 -9.16
CA ILE A 124 4.46 2.02 -8.68
C ILE A 124 5.33 0.99 -9.40
N GLY A 125 6.08 0.20 -8.64
CA GLY A 125 6.68 -1.05 -9.12
C GLY A 125 5.68 -2.18 -8.99
N TYR A 126 5.01 -2.57 -10.08
CA TYR A 126 4.00 -3.63 -10.05
C TYR A 126 4.66 -5.00 -10.27
N THR A 127 4.76 -5.76 -9.18
CA THR A 127 5.44 -7.06 -9.09
C THR A 127 4.48 -8.25 -9.16
N GLY A 128 3.17 -8.01 -9.00
CA GLY A 128 2.17 -9.06 -8.84
C GLY A 128 2.22 -9.77 -7.49
N TRP A 129 2.98 -9.24 -6.50
CA TRP A 129 3.18 -9.89 -5.19
C TRP A 129 1.90 -9.95 -4.34
N GLU A 130 0.93 -9.08 -4.61
CA GLU A 130 -0.37 -9.03 -3.93
C GLU A 130 -1.17 -10.34 -4.04
N ARG A 131 -0.86 -11.19 -5.02
CA ARG A 131 -1.44 -12.55 -5.13
C ARG A 131 -1.22 -13.40 -3.87
N HIS A 132 -0.20 -13.09 -3.07
CA HIS A 132 0.10 -13.81 -1.83
C HIS A 132 -0.61 -13.23 -0.60
N TRP A 133 -1.31 -12.09 -0.71
CA TRP A 133 -1.88 -11.34 0.42
C TRP A 133 -2.76 -12.19 1.33
N GLN A 134 -3.58 -13.07 0.76
CA GLN A 134 -4.50 -13.95 1.49
C GLN A 134 -3.80 -15.09 2.26
N THR A 135 -2.49 -15.28 2.04
CA THR A 135 -1.69 -16.32 2.68
C THR A 135 -0.50 -15.66 3.38
N PRO A 136 -0.63 -15.24 4.66
CA PRO A 136 0.38 -14.41 5.33
C PRO A 136 1.80 -14.96 5.30
N ALA A 137 1.94 -16.28 5.48
CA ALA A 137 3.23 -16.97 5.39
C ALA A 137 3.85 -16.89 3.99
N ALA A 138 3.03 -16.98 2.93
CA ALA A 138 3.50 -16.85 1.55
C ALA A 138 3.77 -15.39 1.16
N TYR A 139 3.05 -14.41 1.73
CA TYR A 139 3.32 -12.99 1.48
C TYR A 139 4.64 -12.54 2.11
N ARG A 140 4.87 -12.97 3.37
CA ARG A 140 6.16 -12.76 4.05
C ARG A 140 7.27 -13.57 3.41
N ASN A 141 7.00 -14.82 3.03
CA ASN A 141 7.95 -15.68 2.34
C ASN A 141 9.31 -15.75 3.07
N ALA A 142 9.26 -16.06 4.37
CA ALA A 142 10.45 -16.19 5.19
C ALA A 142 11.12 -17.55 4.94
N ASP A 143 12.45 -17.56 4.83
CA ASP A 143 13.24 -18.79 4.70
C ASP A 143 13.47 -19.48 6.06
N ALA A 144 14.18 -20.61 6.04
CA ALA A 144 14.49 -21.38 7.25
C ALA A 144 15.37 -20.64 8.29
N THR A 145 15.96 -19.50 7.90
CA THR A 145 16.75 -18.61 8.75
C THR A 145 16.03 -17.31 9.09
N GLU A 146 14.72 -17.25 8.84
CA GLU A 146 13.84 -16.09 9.08
C GLU A 146 14.10 -14.87 8.18
N ASN A 147 14.90 -15.01 7.12
CA ASN A 147 15.06 -13.93 6.13
C ASN A 147 13.81 -13.84 5.24
N ILE A 148 13.31 -12.63 5.04
CA ILE A 148 12.08 -12.36 4.30
C ILE A 148 12.42 -12.08 2.82
N HIS A 149 11.81 -12.82 1.89
CA HIS A 149 12.08 -12.71 0.45
C HIS A 149 10.87 -12.16 -0.33
N PHE A 150 10.97 -10.92 -0.79
CA PHE A 150 9.97 -10.29 -1.64
C PHE A 150 10.64 -9.35 -2.65
N PRO A 151 10.03 -9.13 -3.83
CA PRO A 151 10.52 -8.21 -4.82
C PRO A 151 10.34 -6.76 -4.37
N GLY A 152 11.18 -5.87 -4.88
CA GLY A 152 11.14 -4.45 -4.53
C GLY A 152 12.08 -3.61 -5.39
N PHE A 153 12.25 -2.34 -5.03
CA PHE A 153 13.29 -1.48 -5.60
C PHE A 153 14.69 -1.82 -5.05
#